data_AF-A0A401QD49-F1
#
_entry.id   AF-A0A401QD49-F1
#
_cell.length_a   1.000
_cell.length_b   1.000
_cell.length_c   1.000
_cell.angle_alpha   90.00
_cell.angle_beta   90.00
_cell.angle_gamma   90.00
#
_symmetry.space_group_name_H-M   'P 1'
#
loop_
_entity.id
_entity.type
_entity.pdbx_description
1 polymer ?
#
loop_
_entity_poly.entity_id
_entity_poly.type
_entity_poly.pdbx_seq_one_letter_code
_entity_poly.pdbx_strand_id
1 'polypeptide(L)'
;MDAGLKPEKINLEARTPEAEDIFKYWLRCFEAYLDSAETPILGPRKLSLLHARVSHRISAKLEKATTYEEAVELLRKWFVK
;
A
#
# COMPACT_ATOMS: atom_id res chain seq x y z
N MET A 1 -11.51 -11.31 -19.00
CA MET A 1 -10.29 -10.48 -19.01
C MET A 1 -9.41 -10.98 -17.88
N ASP A 2 -8.11 -11.05 -18.16
CA ASP A 2 -7.09 -11.74 -17.38
C ASP A 2 -7.04 -11.28 -15.90
N ALA A 3 -6.59 -12.19 -15.05
CA ALA A 3 -6.80 -12.31 -13.62
C ALA A 3 -6.59 -11.02 -12.81
N GLY A 4 -7.40 -10.85 -11.75
CA GLY A 4 -7.27 -9.80 -10.74
C GLY A 4 -5.82 -9.49 -10.41
N LEU A 5 -5.32 -8.40 -10.99
CA LEU A 5 -3.94 -7.95 -10.92
C LEU A 5 -3.64 -7.59 -9.47
N LYS A 6 -3.10 -8.57 -8.75
CA LYS A 6 -2.52 -8.40 -7.43
C LYS A 6 -1.39 -7.37 -7.57
N PRO A 7 -1.47 -6.20 -6.92
CA PRO A 7 -0.47 -5.14 -7.06
C PRO A 7 0.92 -5.67 -6.72
N GLU A 8 1.95 -5.25 -7.44
CA GLU A 8 3.32 -5.67 -7.17
C GLU A 8 3.76 -5.26 -5.77
N LYS A 9 4.76 -5.95 -5.22
CA LYS A 9 5.29 -5.62 -3.91
C LYS A 9 6.14 -4.35 -4.02
N ILE A 10 5.75 -3.28 -3.32
CA ILE A 10 6.52 -2.04 -3.36
C ILE A 10 7.77 -2.16 -2.48
N ASN A 11 8.94 -1.94 -3.08
CA ASN A 11 10.23 -1.89 -2.39
C ASN A 11 10.98 -0.61 -2.77
N LEU A 12 10.34 0.54 -2.54
CA LEU A 12 10.92 1.84 -2.83
C LEU A 12 11.87 2.30 -1.72
N GLU A 13 12.95 2.94 -2.12
CA GLU A 13 13.69 3.84 -1.24
C GLU A 13 12.99 5.20 -1.24
N ALA A 14 12.56 5.66 -0.07
CA ALA A 14 11.70 6.83 0.10
C ALA A 14 12.34 8.20 -0.23
N ARG A 15 13.39 8.25 -1.05
CA ARG A 15 14.19 9.46 -1.28
C ARG A 15 14.60 9.69 -2.73
N THR A 16 14.02 8.97 -3.70
CA THR A 16 14.19 9.33 -5.11
C THR A 16 13.06 10.27 -5.56
N PRO A 17 13.30 11.20 -6.48
CA PRO A 17 12.25 12.06 -7.04
C PRO A 17 11.07 11.27 -7.60
N GLU A 18 11.32 10.08 -8.12
CA GLU A 18 10.33 9.18 -8.71
C GLU A 18 9.55 8.40 -7.64
N ALA A 19 10.06 8.32 -6.40
CA ALA A 19 9.45 7.51 -5.34
C ALA A 19 8.04 8.02 -4.97
N GLU A 20 7.82 9.33 -5.05
CA GLU A 20 6.50 9.93 -4.81
C GLU A 20 5.48 9.50 -5.88
N ASP A 21 5.84 9.65 -7.16
CA ASP A 21 4.95 9.31 -8.27
C ASP A 21 4.70 7.81 -8.38
N ILE A 22 5.73 6.98 -8.16
CA ILE A 22 5.59 5.52 -8.10
C ILE A 22 4.71 5.13 -6.91
N PHE A 23 4.88 5.75 -5.75
CA PHE A 23 4.03 5.48 -4.59
C PHE A 23 2.56 5.87 -4.85
N LYS A 24 2.30 7.05 -5.43
CA LYS A 24 0.94 7.50 -5.78
C LYS A 24 0.27 6.55 -6.78
N TYR A 25 1.00 6.17 -7.82
CA TYR A 25 0.51 5.23 -8.83
C TYR A 25 0.20 3.87 -8.21
N TRP A 26 1.15 3.33 -7.44
CA TRP A 26 1.01 2.05 -6.76
C TRP A 26 -0.17 2.03 -5.78
N LEU A 27 -0.32 3.09 -4.96
CA LEU A 27 -1.41 3.18 -3.98
C LEU A 27 -2.77 3.18 -4.70
N ARG A 28 -2.88 3.92 -5.81
CA ARG A 28 -4.10 3.92 -6.64
C ARG A 28 -4.40 2.53 -7.20
N CYS A 29 -3.39 1.80 -7.67
CA CYS A 29 -3.56 0.40 -8.12
C CYS A 29 -3.96 -0.53 -6.97
N PHE A 30 -3.39 -0.34 -5.78
CA PHE A 30 -3.72 -1.13 -4.60
C PHE A 30 -5.17 -0.89 -4.15
N GLU A 31 -5.62 0.36 -4.11
CA GLU A 31 -7.01 0.72 -3.78
C GLU A 31 -8.00 0.17 -4.82
N ALA A 32 -7.68 0.29 -6.13
CA ALA A 32 -8.50 -0.31 -7.18
C ALA A 32 -8.57 -1.85 -7.06
N TYR A 33 -7.48 -2.51 -6.66
CA TYR A 33 -7.49 -3.94 -6.36
C TYR A 33 -8.44 -4.27 -5.20
N LEU A 34 -8.43 -3.49 -4.12
CA LEU A 34 -9.34 -3.68 -2.99
C LEU A 34 -10.81 -3.49 -3.41
N ASP A 35 -11.08 -2.48 -4.23
CA ASP A 35 -12.43 -2.16 -4.70
C ASP A 35 -12.97 -3.17 -5.74
N SER A 36 -12.07 -3.85 -6.46
CA SER A 36 -12.43 -4.92 -7.40
C SER A 36 -12.88 -6.23 -6.72
N ALA A 37 -12.72 -6.35 -5.41
CA ALA A 37 -13.09 -7.56 -4.69
C ALA A 37 -14.61 -7.75 -4.66
N GLU A 38 -15.06 -8.97 -4.98
CA GLU A 38 -16.48 -9.35 -4.95
C GLU A 38 -17.13 -9.14 -3.57
N THR A 39 -16.33 -9.26 -2.51
CA THR A 39 -16.74 -8.98 -1.13
C THR A 39 -15.95 -7.80 -0.57
N PRO A 40 -16.59 -6.88 0.17
CA PRO A 40 -15.89 -5.76 0.79
C PRO A 40 -14.75 -6.22 1.69
N ILE A 41 -13.54 -5.76 1.41
CA ILE A 41 -12.38 -6.01 2.25
C ILE A 41 -12.41 -5.00 3.39
N LEU A 42 -12.57 -5.47 4.63
CA LEU A 42 -12.68 -4.62 5.81
C LEU A 42 -11.30 -4.28 6.42
N GLY A 43 -11.27 -3.25 7.28
CA GLY A 43 -10.05 -2.62 7.83
C GLY A 43 -8.91 -3.58 8.22
N PRO A 44 -9.10 -4.56 9.12
CA PRO A 44 -8.04 -5.47 9.53
C PRO A 44 -7.46 -6.30 8.37
N ARG A 45 -8.31 -6.68 7.41
CA ARG A 45 -7.92 -7.42 6.22
C ARG A 45 -7.22 -6.51 5.21
N LYS A 46 -7.66 -5.26 5.04
CA LYS A 46 -6.97 -4.24 4.22
C LYS A 46 -5.55 -4.00 4.74
N LEU A 47 -5.39 -3.81 6.04
CA LEU A 47 -4.08 -3.60 6.68
C LEU A 47 -3.16 -4.82 6.48
N SER A 48 -3.68 -6.03 6.70
CA SER A 48 -2.91 -7.27 6.49
C SER A 48 -2.46 -7.43 5.02
N LEU A 49 -3.33 -7.08 4.06
CA LEU A 49 -2.99 -7.08 2.63
C LEU A 49 -1.94 -6.01 2.30
N LEU A 50 -2.01 -4.83 2.92
CA LEU A 50 -0.99 -3.79 2.78
C LEU A 50 0.38 -4.31 3.24
N HIS A 51 0.47 -4.92 4.42
CA HIS A 51 1.71 -5.52 4.93
C HIS A 51 2.30 -6.58 3.98
N ALA A 52 1.45 -7.41 3.36
CA ALA A 52 1.88 -8.40 2.38
C ALA A 52 2.43 -7.77 1.08
N ARG A 53 2.04 -6.53 0.77
CA ARG A 53 2.35 -5.82 -0.49
C ARG A 53 3.42 -4.75 -0.37
N VAL A 54 3.98 -4.57 0.82
CA VAL A 54 5.13 -3.69 1.04
C VAL A 54 6.36 -4.51 1.42
N SER A 55 7.57 -3.98 1.19
CA SER A 55 8.80 -4.63 1.64
C SER A 55 8.85 -4.78 3.16
N HIS A 56 9.65 -5.73 3.66
CA HIS A 56 9.81 -5.96 5.10
C HIS A 56 10.21 -4.66 5.84
N ARG A 57 11.08 -3.85 5.23
CA ARG A 57 11.52 -2.56 5.76
C ARG A 57 10.37 -1.56 5.90
N ILE A 58 9.48 -1.50 4.91
CA ILE A 58 8.30 -0.63 4.95
C ILE A 58 7.30 -1.18 5.98
N SER A 59 7.06 -2.49 5.97
CA SER A 59 6.18 -3.17 6.93
C SER A 59 6.57 -2.90 8.39
N ALA A 60 7.87 -3.00 8.72
CA ALA A 60 8.38 -2.71 10.06
C ALA A 60 8.10 -1.26 10.51
N LYS A 61 8.03 -0.31 9.57
CA LYS A 61 7.67 1.08 9.90
C LYS A 61 6.17 1.28 10.12
N LEU A 62 5.35 0.42 9.54
CA LEU A 62 3.91 0.43 9.72
C LEU A 62 3.47 -0.32 10.97
N GLU A 63 4.38 -0.93 11.74
CA GLU A 63 4.06 -1.70 12.95
C GLU A 63 3.22 -0.93 13.98
N LYS A 64 3.37 0.40 14.02
CA LYS A 64 2.59 1.28 14.93
C LYS A 64 1.20 1.62 14.41
N ALA A 65 0.90 1.35 13.15
CA ALA A 65 -0.42 1.60 12.58
C ALA A 65 -1.37 0.46 12.98
N THR A 66 -2.51 0.82 13.56
CA THR A 66 -3.55 -0.13 13.96
C THR A 66 -4.65 -0.25 12.91
N THR A 67 -4.72 0.72 12.00
CA THR A 67 -5.69 0.77 10.89
C THR A 67 -5.01 0.94 9.54
N TYR A 68 -5.76 0.63 8.47
CA TYR A 68 -5.29 0.83 7.10
C TYR A 68 -5.04 2.33 6.82
N GLU A 69 -5.94 3.18 7.30
CA GLU A 69 -5.91 4.63 7.12
C GLU A 69 -4.65 5.24 7.77
N GLU A 70 -4.34 4.86 9.02
CA GLU A 70 -3.10 5.28 9.70
C GLU A 70 -1.85 4.82 8.93
N ALA A 71 -1.85 3.58 8.43
CA ALA A 71 -0.72 3.05 7.67
C ALA A 71 -0.51 3.84 6.37
N VAL A 72 -1.59 4.17 5.65
CA VAL A 72 -1.52 4.99 4.44
C VAL A 72 -1.04 6.40 4.74
N GLU A 73 -1.49 7.03 5.83
CA GLU A 73 -0.99 8.35 6.24
C GLU A 73 0.51 8.33 6.56
N LEU A 74 1.00 7.29 7.22
CA LEU A 74 2.44 7.12 7.48
C LEU A 74 3.24 6.95 6.19
N LEU A 75 2.72 6.18 5.22
CA LEU A 75 3.34 6.04 3.91
C LEU A 75 3.35 7.38 3.15
N ARG A 76 2.24 8.12 3.16
CA ARG A 76 2.15 9.45 2.52
C ARG A 76 3.16 10.40 3.11
N LYS A 77 3.28 10.51 4.44
CA LYS A 77 4.30 11.34 5.10
C LYS A 77 5.74 10.96 4.74
N TRP A 78 5.96 9.73 4.31
CA TRP A 78 7.30 9.23 4.02
C TRP A 78 7.70 9.34 2.55
N PHE A 79 6.75 9.13 1.63
CA PHE A 79 6.97 9.15 0.19
C PHE A 79 6.53 10.44 -0.49
N VAL A 80 5.58 11.18 0.09
CA VAL A 80 5.11 12.48 -0.38
C VAL A 80 5.78 13.54 0.48
N LYS A 81 6.54 14.44 -0.15
CA LYS A 81 7.30 15.47 0.54
C LYS A 81 6.42 16.65 0.96
#